data_AF-A0A6V8NTF3-F1
#
_entry.id   AF-A0A6V8NTF3-F1
#
_cell.length_a   1.000
_cell.length_b   1.000
_cell.length_c   1.000
_cell.angle_alpha   90.00
_cell.angle_beta   90.00
_cell.angle_gamma   90.00
#
_symmetry.space_group_name_H-M   'P 1'
#
loop_
_entity.id
_entity.type
_entity.pdbx_description
1 polymer ?
#
loop_
_entity_poly.entity_id
_entity_poly.type
_entity_poly.pdbx_seq_one_letter_code
_entity_poly.pdbx_strand_id
1 'polypeptide(L)'
;MLNGQRWAPALRETQTMFSDFDIKMMKKAIRLAEKARGRTSPNPLVGAILVPGSEIIGRGYHRKAGEDHAEVVAIKDAEKRGYQVAGSTMYVTLEPCPIQGQTPPCTDL
;
A
#
# COMPACT_ATOMS: atom_id res chain seq x y z
N MET A 1 13.49 -7.08 49.25
CA MET A 1 12.59 -6.05 48.72
C MET A 1 13.33 -5.37 47.57
N LEU A 2 12.89 -5.60 46.34
CA LEU A 2 13.59 -5.18 45.12
C LEU A 2 13.38 -3.69 44.87
N ASN A 3 14.48 -2.96 44.66
CA ASN A 3 14.48 -1.54 44.32
C ASN A 3 13.72 -1.28 43.02
N GLY A 4 12.65 -0.49 43.11
CA GLY A 4 11.86 -0.03 41.97
C GLY A 4 12.66 0.91 41.09
N GLN A 5 13.40 0.35 40.13
CA GLN A 5 13.87 1.10 38.97
C GLN A 5 12.71 1.29 37.99
N ARG A 6 12.20 2.51 37.99
CA ARG A 6 11.24 3.06 37.04
C ARG A 6 11.80 2.92 35.62
N TRP A 7 11.27 1.99 34.83
CA TRP A 7 11.51 1.92 33.38
C TRP A 7 10.75 3.06 32.70
N ALA A 8 11.40 4.22 32.57
CA ALA A 8 11.00 5.20 31.58
C ALA A 8 11.94 5.04 30.38
N PRO A 9 11.49 4.54 29.22
CA PRO A 9 12.31 4.60 28.03
C PRO A 9 12.53 6.09 27.72
N ALA A 10 13.79 6.53 27.72
CA ALA A 10 14.16 7.83 27.20
C ALA A 10 13.58 7.97 25.80
N LEU A 11 12.70 8.96 25.61
CA LEU A 11 12.19 9.35 24.30
C LEU A 11 13.40 9.79 23.47
N ARG A 12 14.01 8.84 22.74
CA ARG A 12 14.92 9.19 21.65
C ARG A 12 14.07 9.96 20.65
N GLU A 13 14.53 11.16 20.30
CA GLU A 13 13.94 12.01 19.27
C GLU A 13 13.53 11.13 18.08
N THR A 14 12.22 11.04 17.84
CA THR A 14 11.67 10.22 16.77
C THR A 14 12.07 10.85 15.44
N GLN A 15 13.19 10.41 14.87
CA GLN A 15 13.35 10.44 13.41
C GLN A 15 12.12 9.76 12.83
N THR A 16 11.31 10.49 12.05
CA THR A 16 10.12 9.93 11.41
C THR A 16 10.53 8.73 10.58
N MET A 17 9.93 7.57 10.86
CA MET A 17 10.22 6.27 10.24
C MET A 17 9.99 6.25 8.71
N PHE A 18 9.41 7.31 8.15
CA PHE A 18 9.07 7.45 6.73
C PHE A 18 9.56 8.80 6.19
N SER A 19 10.04 8.80 4.96
CA SER A 19 10.47 10.01 4.25
C SER A 19 9.27 10.84 3.76
N ASP A 20 9.51 12.11 3.40
CA ASP A 20 8.51 12.95 2.72
C ASP A 20 8.02 12.32 1.41
N PHE A 21 8.88 11.55 0.75
CA PHE A 21 8.53 10.81 -0.45
C PHE A 21 7.52 9.70 -0.14
N ASP A 22 7.74 8.92 0.92
CA ASP A 22 6.80 7.87 1.36
C ASP A 22 5.43 8.46 1.69
N ILE A 23 5.41 9.56 2.46
CA ILE A 23 4.19 10.29 2.81
C ILE A 23 3.46 10.75 1.54
N LYS A 24 4.20 11.27 0.55
CA LYS A 24 3.64 11.73 -0.73
C LYS A 24 3.06 10.57 -1.54
N MET A 25 3.72 9.41 -1.57
CA MET A 25 3.22 8.23 -2.28
C MET A 25 1.96 7.68 -1.63
N MET A 26 1.94 7.56 -0.30
CA MET A 26 0.74 7.12 0.44
C MET A 26 -0.44 8.08 0.23
N LYS A 27 -0.21 9.41 0.27
CA LYS A 27 -1.23 10.41 -0.07
C LYS A 27 -1.75 10.27 -1.50
N LYS A 28 -0.95 9.77 -2.45
CA LYS A 28 -1.40 9.47 -3.82
C LYS A 28 -2.23 8.18 -3.87
N ALA A 29 -1.82 7.14 -3.15
CA ALA A 29 -2.56 5.88 -3.04
C ALA A 29 -3.97 6.11 -2.45
N ILE A 30 -4.08 6.91 -1.38
CA ILE A 30 -5.38 7.31 -0.80
C ILE A 30 -6.26 8.00 -1.85
N ARG A 31 -5.72 8.99 -2.59
CA ARG A 31 -6.47 9.66 -3.66
C ARG A 31 -6.91 8.73 -4.80
N LEU A 32 -6.20 7.64 -5.04
CA LEU A 32 -6.65 6.61 -5.99
C LEU A 32 -7.81 5.81 -5.42
N ALA A 33 -7.73 5.36 -4.17
CA ALA A 33 -8.81 4.65 -3.47
C ALA A 33 -10.13 5.44 -3.49
N GLU A 34 -10.05 6.75 -3.24
CA GLU A 34 -11.19 7.68 -3.23
C GLU A 34 -12.03 7.66 -4.53
N LYS A 35 -11.43 7.31 -5.67
CA LYS A 35 -12.14 7.26 -6.96
C LYS A 35 -13.26 6.21 -7.00
N ALA A 36 -13.21 5.21 -6.12
CA ALA A 36 -14.21 4.14 -6.05
C ALA A 36 -15.19 4.30 -4.87
N ARG A 37 -15.20 5.46 -4.20
CA ARG A 37 -16.08 5.73 -3.06
C ARG A 37 -17.53 5.36 -3.38
N GLY A 38 -18.12 4.51 -2.54
CA GLY A 38 -19.50 4.02 -2.68
C GLY A 38 -19.68 2.87 -3.69
N ARG A 39 -18.62 2.33 -4.29
CA ARG A 39 -18.69 1.31 -5.36
C ARG A 39 -18.05 -0.03 -5.01
N THR A 40 -17.31 -0.10 -3.89
CA THR A 40 -16.53 -1.30 -3.53
C THR A 40 -17.24 -2.24 -2.57
N SER A 41 -18.30 -1.80 -1.87
CA SER A 41 -19.01 -2.61 -0.87
C SER A 41 -19.40 -3.99 -1.42
N PRO A 42 -19.16 -5.09 -0.66
CA PRO A 42 -18.71 -5.15 0.73
C PRO A 42 -17.20 -4.97 0.94
N ASN A 43 -16.41 -4.84 -0.13
CA ASN A 43 -14.96 -4.73 -0.06
C ASN A 43 -14.49 -3.31 0.33
N PRO A 44 -13.30 -3.18 0.95
CA PRO A 44 -12.74 -1.89 1.32
C PRO A 44 -12.32 -1.04 0.11
N LEU A 45 -12.18 0.26 0.35
CA LEU A 45 -11.57 1.20 -0.59
C LEU A 45 -10.05 1.07 -0.48
N VAL A 46 -9.41 0.57 -1.54
CA VAL A 46 -7.96 0.35 -1.56
C VAL A 46 -7.35 1.02 -2.79
N GLY A 47 -6.23 1.69 -2.60
CA GLY A 47 -5.40 2.28 -3.65
C GLY A 47 -3.94 1.86 -3.49
N ALA A 48 -3.23 1.78 -4.60
CA ALA A 48 -1.84 1.34 -4.66
C ALA A 48 -1.00 2.19 -5.63
N ILE A 49 0.26 2.41 -5.27
CA ILE A 49 1.29 3.09 -6.06
C ILE A 49 2.53 2.19 -6.09
N LEU A 50 3.12 2.00 -7.27
CA LEU A 50 4.34 1.20 -7.46
C LEU A 50 5.51 2.09 -7.92
N VAL A 51 6.65 2.01 -7.23
CA VAL A 51 7.82 2.89 -7.42
C VAL A 51 9.15 2.11 -7.34
N PRO A 52 9.92 2.00 -8.44
CA PRO A 52 11.34 1.67 -8.38
C PRO A 52 12.13 2.94 -8.02
N GLY A 53 12.42 3.13 -6.74
CA GLY A 53 13.17 4.31 -6.27
C GLY A 53 12.30 5.58 -6.20
N SER A 54 12.35 6.44 -7.23
CA SER A 54 11.75 7.79 -7.17
C SER A 54 10.64 8.09 -8.20
N GLU A 55 10.41 7.19 -9.16
CA GLU A 55 9.38 7.37 -10.21
C GLU A 55 8.20 6.42 -10.03
N ILE A 56 6.97 6.93 -10.20
CA ILE A 56 5.77 6.09 -10.20
C ILE A 56 5.59 5.38 -11.54
N ILE A 57 5.79 4.07 -11.54
CA ILE A 57 5.60 3.21 -12.72
C ILE A 57 4.20 2.60 -12.80
N GLY A 58 3.51 2.43 -11.66
CA GLY A 58 2.20 1.78 -11.61
C GLY A 58 1.23 2.48 -10.67
N ARG A 59 -0.05 2.52 -11.04
CA ARG A 59 -1.15 3.10 -10.25
C ARG A 59 -2.37 2.19 -10.30
N GLY A 60 -2.93 1.88 -9.13
CA GLY A 60 -4.10 1.02 -9.02
C GLY A 60 -5.08 1.45 -7.94
N TYR A 61 -6.34 1.08 -8.11
CA TYR A 61 -7.36 1.11 -7.06
C TYR A 61 -8.41 0.03 -7.34
N HIS A 62 -8.94 -0.57 -6.28
CA HIS A 62 -10.02 -1.55 -6.38
C HIS A 62 -11.31 -0.84 -6.78
N ARG A 63 -11.90 -1.21 -7.93
CA ARG A 63 -13.01 -0.43 -8.54
C ARG A 63 -14.39 -0.90 -8.07
N LYS A 64 -14.56 -2.21 -7.86
CA LYS A 64 -15.79 -2.84 -7.35
C LYS A 64 -15.50 -4.27 -6.87
N ALA A 65 -16.35 -4.82 -6.01
CA ALA A 65 -16.23 -6.19 -5.53
C ALA A 65 -16.13 -7.21 -6.69
N GLY A 66 -15.22 -8.19 -6.54
CA GLY A 66 -14.94 -9.22 -7.55
C GLY A 66 -13.99 -8.81 -8.68
N GLU A 67 -13.61 -7.53 -8.78
CA GLU A 67 -12.52 -7.10 -9.67
C GLU A 67 -11.16 -7.18 -8.96
N ASP A 68 -10.09 -7.07 -9.75
CA ASP A 68 -8.71 -7.01 -9.27
C ASP A 68 -8.54 -6.03 -8.09
N HIS A 69 -7.71 -6.44 -7.12
CA HIS A 69 -7.29 -5.58 -6.03
C HIS A 69 -6.33 -4.48 -6.51
N ALA A 70 -6.12 -3.46 -5.69
CA ALA A 70 -5.37 -2.27 -6.09
C ALA A 70 -3.92 -2.61 -6.49
N GLU A 71 -3.32 -3.56 -5.79
CA GLU A 71 -1.97 -4.11 -5.99
C GLU A 71 -1.83 -4.69 -7.40
N VAL A 72 -2.74 -5.59 -7.77
CA VAL A 72 -2.80 -6.22 -9.09
C VAL A 72 -2.98 -5.17 -10.19
N VAL A 73 -3.89 -4.21 -9.98
CA VAL A 73 -4.13 -3.13 -10.95
C VAL A 73 -2.87 -2.27 -11.13
N ALA A 74 -2.13 -1.97 -10.05
CA ALA A 74 -0.90 -1.17 -10.12
C ALA A 74 0.23 -1.89 -10.86
N ILE A 75 0.38 -3.21 -10.64
CA ILE A 75 1.35 -4.05 -11.37
C ILE A 75 0.99 -4.10 -12.85
N LYS A 76 -0.28 -4.41 -13.19
CA LYS A 76 -0.75 -4.45 -14.58
C LYS A 76 -0.58 -3.10 -15.29
N ASP A 77 -0.78 -1.98 -14.61
CA ASP A 77 -0.53 -0.63 -15.15
C ASP A 77 0.96 -0.44 -15.50
N ALA A 78 1.87 -0.86 -14.63
CA ALA A 78 3.31 -0.78 -14.87
C ALA A 78 3.77 -1.69 -16.02
N GLU A 79 3.34 -2.95 -16.03
CA GLU A 79 3.66 -3.92 -17.08
C GLU A 79 3.13 -3.49 -18.45
N LYS A 80 1.88 -2.97 -18.50
CA LYS A 80 1.29 -2.43 -19.73
C LYS A 80 2.10 -1.26 -20.30
N ARG A 81 2.76 -0.49 -19.43
CA ARG A 81 3.66 0.60 -19.80
C ARG A 81 5.09 0.14 -20.11
N GLY A 82 5.38 -1.16 -20.00
CA GLY A 82 6.67 -1.75 -20.34
C GLY A 82 7.70 -1.74 -19.20
N TYR A 83 7.29 -1.51 -17.95
CA TYR A 83 8.22 -1.53 -16.81
C TYR A 83 8.35 -2.93 -16.19
N GLN A 84 9.57 -3.27 -15.78
CA GLN A 84 9.81 -4.38 -14.85
C GLN A 84 9.46 -3.93 -13.43
N VAL A 85 8.73 -4.78 -12.70
CA VAL A 85 8.21 -4.43 -11.37
C VAL A 85 9.06 -4.96 -10.21
N ALA A 86 9.89 -5.97 -10.46
CA ALA A 86 10.75 -6.58 -9.45
C ALA A 86 11.70 -5.55 -8.81
N GLY A 87 11.80 -5.59 -7.47
CA GLY A 87 12.61 -4.64 -6.70
C GLY A 87 11.95 -3.27 -6.48
N SER A 88 10.72 -3.05 -6.94
CA SER A 88 9.96 -1.83 -6.66
C SER A 88 9.35 -1.84 -5.25
N THR A 89 9.12 -0.65 -4.70
CA THR A 89 8.34 -0.44 -3.48
C THR A 89 6.87 -0.22 -3.83
N MET A 90 5.98 -0.91 -3.14
CA MET A 90 4.53 -0.70 -3.24
C MET A 90 3.99 0.05 -2.02
N TYR A 91 3.27 1.13 -2.27
CA TYR A 91 2.52 1.86 -1.26
C TYR A 91 1.04 1.52 -1.42
N VAL A 92 0.49 0.78 -0.46
CA VAL A 92 -0.90 0.31 -0.46
C VAL A 92 -1.62 0.82 0.80
N THR A 93 -2.88 1.24 0.66
CA THR A 93 -3.62 1.88 1.75
C THR A 93 -4.18 0.91 2.79
N LEU A 94 -4.13 -0.39 2.51
CA LEU A 94 -4.55 -1.47 3.39
C LEU A 94 -3.57 -2.63 3.22
N GLU A 95 -3.41 -3.45 4.26
CA GLU A 95 -2.57 -4.65 4.20
C GLU A 95 -2.98 -5.56 3.02
N PRO A 96 -2.02 -6.06 2.21
CA PRO A 96 -2.31 -7.00 1.14
C PRO A 96 -2.98 -8.27 1.65
N CYS A 97 -4.01 -8.75 0.96
CA CYS A 97 -4.77 -9.89 1.45
C CYS A 97 -3.96 -11.21 1.34
N PRO A 98 -3.85 -12.02 2.42
CA PRO A 98 -3.17 -13.32 2.38
C PRO A 98 -4.13 -14.50 2.06
N ILE A 99 -5.39 -14.20 1.74
CA ILE A 99 -6.46 -15.19 1.64
C ILE A 99 -6.80 -15.42 0.17
N GLN A 100 -6.99 -16.69 -0.21
CA GLN A 100 -7.56 -17.07 -1.50
C GLN A 100 -9.06 -16.77 -1.49
N GLY A 101 -9.48 -15.76 -2.27
CA GLY A 101 -10.88 -15.39 -2.46
C GLY A 101 -11.35 -15.63 -3.89
N GLN A 102 -12.16 -14.70 -4.41
CA GLN A 102 -12.52 -14.67 -5.84
C GLN A 102 -11.30 -14.39 -6.73
N THR A 103 -10.29 -13.73 -6.17
CA THR A 103 -8.96 -13.53 -6.75
C THR A 103 -7.90 -14.21 -5.88
N PRO A 104 -6.72 -14.57 -6.43
CA PRO A 104 -5.59 -15.03 -5.64
C PRO A 104 -5.14 -14.02 -4.56
N PRO A 105 -4.43 -14.45 -3.50
CA PRO A 105 -3.83 -13.57 -2.51
C PRO A 105 -2.94 -12.52 -3.15
N CYS A 106 -2.98 -11.28 -2.63
CA CYS A 106 -2.07 -10.22 -3.09
C CYS A 106 -0.63 -10.43 -2.59
N THR A 107 -0.43 -11.29 -1.61
CA THR A 107 0.90 -11.68 -1.10
C THR A 107 1.68 -12.59 -2.04
N ASP A 108 1.00 -13.19 -3.03
CA ASP A 108 1.58 -14.18 -3.95
C ASP A 108 1.90 -13.59 -5.34
N LEU A 109 1.85 -12.26 -5.46
CA LEU A 109 2.12 -11.49 -6.69
C LEU A 109 3.61 -11.37 -7.02
#